data_AF-A0A822DTF0-F1
#
_entry.id   AF-A0A822DTF0-F1
#
_cell.length_a   1.000
_cell.length_b   1.000
_cell.length_c   1.000
_cell.angle_alpha   90.00
_cell.angle_beta   90.00
_cell.angle_gamma   90.00
#
_symmetry.space_group_name_H-M   'P 1'
#
loop_
_entity.id
_entity.type
_entity.pdbx_description
1 polymer ?
#
loop_
_entity_poly.entity_id
_entity_poly.type
_entity_poly.pdbx_seq_one_letter_code
_entity_poly.pdbx_strand_id
1 'polypeptide(L)'
;MDEVIARAKYLIRKILKSRSSRYYTHLVDVDNLLNQLLEPNFTETEWTQLFCRQLKRLMDSNESIRDDIWRQWHLALFYIIEDPNGEQDKGNNWERFLERMNFERELKQRELQFQEQFKERKDLSQLFCEHNEFFKEYFQKC
;
A
#
# COMPACT_ATOMS: atom_id res chain seq x y z
N MET A 1 11.34 4.07 3.58
CA MET A 1 11.12 2.97 2.62
C MET A 1 11.63 1.66 3.22
N ASP A 2 12.88 1.66 3.67
CA ASP A 2 13.59 0.51 4.27
C ASP A 2 12.81 -0.16 5.41
N GLU A 3 12.25 0.63 6.33
CA GLU A 3 11.45 0.11 7.44
C GLU A 3 10.20 -0.65 6.96
N VAL A 4 9.54 -0.12 5.92
CA VAL A 4 8.34 -0.73 5.32
C VAL A 4 8.72 -2.06 4.68
N ILE A 5 9.80 -2.09 3.90
CA ILE A 5 10.31 -3.29 3.25
C ILE A 5 10.74 -4.33 4.32
N ALA A 6 11.47 -3.91 5.35
CA ALA A 6 11.89 -4.79 6.44
C ALA A 6 10.68 -5.43 7.16
N ARG A 7 9.64 -4.64 7.44
CA ARG A 7 8.40 -5.13 8.06
C ARG A 7 7.67 -6.12 7.15
N ALA A 8 7.54 -5.83 5.85
CA ALA A 8 6.90 -6.72 4.89
C ALA A 8 7.63 -8.07 4.81
N LYS A 9 8.96 -8.05 4.70
CA LYS A 9 9.80 -9.25 4.71
C LYS A 9 9.67 -10.06 5.98
N TYR A 10 9.61 -9.39 7.14
CA TYR A 10 9.37 -10.07 8.41
C TYR A 10 8.03 -10.83 8.40
N LEU A 11 6.96 -10.23 7.88
CA LEU A 11 5.66 -10.89 7.74
C LEU A 11 5.72 -12.10 6.80
N ILE A 12 6.36 -11.96 5.65
CA ILE A 12 6.55 -13.06 4.68
C ILE A 12 7.28 -14.23 5.34
N ARG A 13 8.40 -13.96 6.01
CA ARG A 13 9.18 -15.00 6.70
C ARG A 13 8.40 -15.68 7.83
N LYS A 14 7.57 -14.93 8.55
CA LYS A 14 6.66 -15.48 9.56
C LYS A 14 5.65 -16.45 8.92
N ILE A 15 5.05 -16.07 7.79
CA ILE A 15 4.12 -16.92 7.04
C ILE A 15 4.82 -18.20 6.56
N LEU A 16 5.97 -18.06 5.89
CA LEU A 16 6.76 -19.18 5.36
C LEU A 16 7.22 -20.17 6.45
N LYS A 17 7.56 -19.69 7.65
CA LYS A 17 7.92 -20.57 8.79
C LYS A 17 6.72 -21.32 9.37
N SER A 18 5.52 -20.77 9.25
CA SER A 18 4.31 -21.31 9.87
C SER A 18 3.58 -22.37 9.03
N ARG A 19 3.96 -22.58 7.75
CA ARG A 19 3.25 -23.46 6.81
C ARG A 19 4.24 -24.30 5.99
N SER A 20 3.85 -25.53 5.64
CA SER A 20 4.72 -26.43 4.87
C SER A 20 4.97 -25.90 3.45
N SER A 21 6.21 -26.03 2.98
CA SER A 21 6.88 -25.18 1.98
C SER A 21 6.41 -25.29 0.52
N ARG A 22 5.41 -26.13 0.19
CA ARG A 22 5.10 -26.44 -1.22
C ARG A 22 4.17 -25.48 -1.96
N TYR A 23 3.56 -24.49 -1.29
CA TYR A 23 2.46 -23.69 -1.87
C TYR A 23 2.72 -22.19 -2.03
N TYR A 24 3.94 -21.70 -1.76
CA TYR A 24 4.20 -20.25 -1.64
C TYR A 24 5.42 -19.77 -2.44
N THR A 25 5.59 -20.22 -3.68
CA THR A 25 6.66 -19.72 -4.57
C THR A 25 6.60 -18.20 -4.70
N HIS A 26 5.40 -17.64 -4.87
CA HIS A 26 5.19 -16.19 -4.99
C HIS A 26 5.62 -15.40 -3.75
N LEU A 27 5.55 -15.97 -2.54
CA LEU A 27 6.01 -15.26 -1.34
C LEU A 27 7.54 -15.16 -1.29
N VAL A 28 8.23 -16.21 -1.77
CA VAL A 28 9.69 -16.18 -1.91
C VAL A 28 10.08 -15.16 -2.97
N ASP A 29 9.38 -15.13 -4.10
CA ASP A 29 9.60 -14.16 -5.17
C ASP A 29 9.37 -12.73 -4.68
N VAL A 30 8.32 -12.49 -3.89
CA VAL A 30 8.07 -11.18 -3.25
C VAL A 30 9.20 -10.81 -2.29
N ASP A 31 9.69 -11.70 -1.42
CA ASP A 31 10.83 -11.37 -0.51
C ASP A 31 12.08 -10.98 -1.31
N ASN A 32 12.32 -11.62 -2.45
CA ASN A 32 13.43 -11.31 -3.34
C ASN A 32 13.26 -9.97 -4.05
N LEU A 33 12.12 -9.74 -4.69
CA LEU A 33 11.82 -8.49 -5.40
C LEU A 33 11.79 -7.28 -4.45
N LEU A 34 11.33 -7.47 -3.22
CA LEU A 34 11.41 -6.42 -2.18
C LEU A 34 12.85 -6.00 -1.85
N ASN A 35 13.85 -6.88 -2.01
CA ASN A 35 15.26 -6.49 -1.87
C ASN A 35 15.73 -5.62 -3.03
N GLN A 36 15.29 -5.93 -4.25
CA GLN A 36 15.67 -5.17 -5.43
C GLN A 36 15.16 -3.72 -5.35
N LEU A 37 14.00 -3.50 -4.72
CA LEU A 37 13.50 -2.14 -4.47
C LEU A 37 14.44 -1.26 -3.62
N LEU A 38 15.36 -1.86 -2.86
CA LEU A 38 16.37 -1.15 -2.07
C LEU A 38 17.62 -0.77 -2.90
N GLU A 39 17.71 -1.24 -4.14
CA GLU A 39 18.81 -0.84 -5.01
C GLU A 39 18.65 0.62 -5.45
N PRO A 40 19.76 1.34 -5.68
CA PRO A 40 19.74 2.77 -6.02
C PRO A 40 18.85 3.09 -7.24
N ASN A 41 18.79 2.19 -8.22
CA ASN A 41 18.03 2.37 -9.45
C ASN A 41 16.51 2.42 -9.22
N PHE A 42 16.03 1.81 -8.14
CA PHE A 42 14.59 1.69 -7.85
C PHE A 42 14.14 2.59 -6.69
N THR A 43 15.02 2.84 -5.73
CA THR A 43 14.71 3.54 -4.46
C THR A 43 14.09 4.92 -4.69
N GLU A 44 14.49 5.64 -5.74
CA GLU A 44 14.01 7.00 -6.01
C GLU A 44 12.84 7.06 -7.00
N THR A 45 12.42 5.94 -7.58
CA THR A 45 11.36 5.92 -8.58
C THR A 45 9.99 6.24 -7.96
N GLU A 46 9.16 7.00 -8.68
CA GLU A 46 7.81 7.33 -8.22
C GLU A 46 6.98 6.07 -7.92
N TRP A 47 7.05 5.06 -8.80
CA TRP A 47 6.33 3.82 -8.63
C TRP A 47 6.73 3.06 -7.37
N THR A 48 8.03 3.00 -7.06
CA THR A 48 8.52 2.37 -5.82
C THR A 48 8.04 3.11 -4.59
N GLN A 49 8.06 4.45 -4.61
CA GLN A 49 7.53 5.26 -3.50
C GLN A 49 6.04 5.05 -3.28
N LEU A 50 5.24 5.05 -4.35
CA LEU A 50 3.79 4.81 -4.30
C LEU A 50 3.49 3.39 -3.80
N PHE A 51 4.18 2.38 -4.33
CA PHE A 51 4.04 1.00 -3.87
C PHE A 51 4.35 0.87 -2.38
N CYS A 52 5.48 1.42 -1.92
CA CYS A 52 5.86 1.35 -0.50
C CYS A 52 4.86 2.07 0.40
N ARG A 53 4.27 3.16 -0.08
CA ARG A 53 3.23 3.88 0.65
C ARG A 53 1.94 3.06 0.75
N GLN A 54 1.52 2.40 -0.33
CA GLN A 54 0.38 1.47 -0.33
C GLN A 54 0.63 0.30 0.63
N LEU A 55 1.81 -0.33 0.54
CA LEU A 55 2.26 -1.42 1.39
C LEU A 55 2.21 -1.05 2.87
N LYS A 56 2.74 0.12 3.23
CA LYS A 56 2.69 0.65 4.60
C LYS A 56 1.25 0.78 5.09
N ARG A 57 0.38 1.43 4.32
CA ARG A 57 -1.02 1.64 4.70
C ARG A 57 -1.77 0.33 4.91
N LEU A 58 -1.53 -0.67 4.07
CA LEU A 58 -2.15 -1.96 4.25
C LEU A 58 -1.67 -2.65 5.55
N MET A 59 -0.36 -2.64 5.81
CA MET A 59 0.19 -3.22 7.04
C MET A 59 -0.24 -2.46 8.29
N ASP A 60 -0.46 -1.15 8.22
CA ASP A 60 -0.92 -0.35 9.35
C ASP A 60 -2.39 -0.62 9.70
N SER A 61 -3.22 -0.92 8.69
CA SER A 61 -4.66 -1.14 8.87
C SER A 61 -5.05 -2.60 9.10
N ASN A 62 -4.13 -3.56 8.96
CA ASN A 62 -4.45 -4.99 9.00
C ASN A 62 -3.47 -5.76 9.91
N GLU A 63 -4.01 -6.56 10.82
CA GLU A 63 -3.23 -7.46 11.68
C GLU A 63 -2.54 -8.59 10.90
N SER A 64 -3.14 -9.00 9.77
CA SER A 64 -2.58 -10.02 8.88
C SER A 64 -2.94 -9.72 7.42
N ILE A 65 -2.10 -10.19 6.50
CA ILE A 65 -2.28 -10.00 5.05
C ILE A 65 -2.64 -11.34 4.42
N ARG A 66 -3.73 -11.37 3.67
CA ARG A 66 -4.21 -12.55 2.96
C ARG A 66 -3.29 -12.94 1.80
N ASP A 67 -3.26 -14.22 1.44
CA ASP A 67 -2.39 -14.76 0.38
C ASP A 67 -2.63 -14.12 -1.00
N ASP A 68 -3.89 -13.86 -1.34
CA ASP A 68 -4.28 -13.25 -2.61
C ASP A 68 -3.74 -11.82 -2.76
N ILE A 69 -3.56 -11.10 -1.66
CA ILE A 69 -2.94 -9.77 -1.66
C ILE A 69 -1.44 -9.90 -1.98
N TRP A 70 -0.75 -10.89 -1.41
CA TRP A 70 0.65 -11.13 -1.73
C TRP A 70 0.89 -11.45 -3.21
N ARG A 71 -0.04 -12.17 -3.85
CA ARG A 71 0.00 -12.41 -5.30
C ARG A 71 -0.18 -11.12 -6.11
N GLN A 72 -1.06 -10.22 -5.67
CA GLN A 72 -1.22 -8.92 -6.33
C GLN A 72 0.05 -8.06 -6.19
N TRP A 73 0.75 -8.16 -5.06
CA TRP A 73 2.01 -7.46 -4.87
C TRP A 73 3.18 -8.07 -5.63
N HIS A 74 3.20 -9.39 -5.80
CA HIS A 74 4.14 -10.02 -6.73
C HIS A 74 4.03 -9.40 -8.12
N LEU A 75 2.81 -9.26 -8.65
CA LEU A 75 2.57 -8.62 -9.95
C LEU A 75 2.98 -7.14 -9.94
N ALA A 76 2.63 -6.39 -8.89
CA ALA A 76 3.02 -4.98 -8.80
C ALA A 76 4.54 -4.80 -8.76
N LEU A 77 5.26 -5.66 -8.05
CA LEU A 77 6.73 -5.66 -7.99
C LEU A 77 7.35 -6.01 -9.34
N PHE A 78 6.81 -7.04 -10.00
CA PHE A 78 7.22 -7.41 -11.36
C PHE A 78 7.09 -6.22 -12.32
N TYR A 79 5.96 -5.52 -12.29
CA TYR A 79 5.74 -4.32 -13.11
C TYR A 79 6.62 -3.12 -12.73
N ILE A 80 7.15 -3.06 -11.52
CA ILE A 80 8.06 -1.98 -11.12
C ILE A 80 9.50 -2.30 -11.57
N ILE A 81 9.88 -3.56 -11.49
CA ILE A 81 11.28 -3.99 -11.62
C ILE A 81 11.57 -4.54 -13.02
N GLU A 82 10.75 -5.47 -13.49
CA GLU A 82 11.02 -6.31 -14.66
C GLU A 82 10.28 -5.81 -15.91
N ASP A 83 9.08 -5.25 -15.76
CA ASP A 83 8.24 -4.83 -16.87
C ASP A 83 7.57 -3.45 -16.65
N PRO A 84 8.36 -2.36 -16.56
CA PRO A 84 7.87 -1.00 -16.27
C PRO A 84 6.98 -0.39 -17.36
N ASN A 85 6.94 -0.99 -18.54
CA ASN A 85 6.09 -0.57 -19.65
C ASN A 85 4.89 -1.51 -19.87
N GLY A 86 4.75 -2.54 -19.04
CA GLY A 86 3.74 -3.59 -19.18
C GLY A 86 3.84 -4.35 -20.51
N GLU A 87 5.02 -4.40 -21.15
CA GLU A 87 5.23 -4.99 -22.46
C GLU A 87 4.90 -6.49 -22.53
N GLN A 88 5.10 -7.22 -21.43
CA GLN A 88 4.85 -8.65 -21.36
C GLN A 88 3.39 -8.98 -21.00
N ASP A 89 2.68 -8.09 -20.31
CA ASP A 89 1.28 -8.27 -19.91
C ASP A 89 0.46 -6.98 -20.09
N LYS A 90 0.33 -6.49 -21.33
CA LYS A 90 -0.49 -5.31 -21.69
C LYS A 90 -2.00 -5.50 -21.48
N GLY A 91 -2.43 -6.59 -20.85
CA GLY A 91 -3.84 -6.89 -20.59
C GLY A 91 -4.37 -6.24 -19.31
N ASN A 92 -5.49 -6.78 -18.82
CA ASN A 92 -6.22 -6.28 -17.65
C ASN A 92 -5.37 -6.14 -16.37
N ASN A 93 -4.26 -6.89 -16.22
CA ASN A 93 -3.44 -6.85 -15.01
C ASN A 93 -2.55 -5.58 -14.94
N TRP A 94 -1.97 -5.19 -16.07
CA TRP A 94 -1.19 -3.96 -16.17
C TRP A 94 -2.07 -2.72 -15.99
N GLU A 95 -3.24 -2.69 -16.63
CA GLU A 95 -4.22 -1.62 -16.44
C GLU A 95 -4.63 -1.48 -14.96
N ARG A 96 -4.94 -2.59 -14.29
CA ARG A 96 -5.24 -2.60 -12.85
C ARG A 96 -4.07 -2.14 -11.99
N PHE A 97 -2.84 -2.46 -12.39
CA PHE A 97 -1.66 -1.94 -11.71
C PHE A 97 -1.57 -0.42 -11.82
N LEU A 98 -1.73 0.12 -13.03
CA LEU A 98 -1.73 1.55 -13.27
C LEU A 98 -2.85 2.27 -12.51
N GLU A 99 -4.07 1.74 -12.54
CA GLU A 99 -5.21 2.26 -11.78
C GLU A 99 -4.89 2.37 -10.27
N ARG A 100 -4.31 1.30 -9.69
CA ARG A 100 -3.92 1.29 -8.28
C ARG A 100 -2.86 2.34 -7.96
N MET A 101 -1.85 2.47 -8.81
CA MET A 101 -0.77 3.43 -8.57
C MET A 101 -1.23 4.88 -8.79
N ASN A 102 -2.11 5.11 -9.77
CA ASN A 102 -2.74 6.42 -9.99
C ASN A 102 -3.61 6.81 -8.78
N PHE A 103 -4.40 5.89 -8.25
CA PHE A 103 -5.18 6.12 -7.04
C PHE A 103 -4.30 6.43 -5.82
N GLU A 104 -3.18 5.72 -5.65
CA GLU A 104 -2.20 6.01 -4.61
C GLU A 104 -1.60 7.42 -4.76
N ARG A 105 -1.31 7.84 -6.00
CA ARG A 105 -0.82 9.18 -6.33
C ARG A 105 -1.85 10.25 -5.96
N GLU A 106 -3.12 10.06 -6.33
CA GLU A 106 -4.20 10.98 -5.95
C GLU A 106 -4.33 11.10 -4.43
N LEU A 107 -4.25 9.98 -3.71
CA LEU A 107 -4.29 10.00 -2.24
C LEU A 107 -3.10 10.75 -1.64
N LYS A 108 -1.89 10.57 -2.20
CA LYS A 108 -0.71 11.34 -1.79
C LYS A 108 -0.94 12.84 -1.99
N GLN A 109 -1.48 13.24 -3.13
CA GLN A 109 -1.79 14.65 -3.41
C GLN A 109 -2.84 15.22 -2.46
N ARG A 110 -3.93 14.48 -2.21
CA ARG A 110 -4.98 14.92 -1.27
C ARG A 110 -4.47 15.07 0.15
N GLU A 111 -3.59 14.17 0.60
CA GLU A 111 -2.98 14.29 1.93
C GLU A 111 -2.07 15.52 2.04
N LEU A 112 -1.30 15.84 0.99
CA LEU A 112 -0.49 17.05 0.94
C LEU A 112 -1.37 18.31 0.97
N GLN A 113 -2.40 18.37 0.13
CA GLN A 113 -3.37 19.49 0.12
C GLN A 113 -4.06 19.65 1.47
N PHE A 114 -4.43 18.54 2.11
CA PHE A 114 -5.02 18.56 3.45
C PHE A 114 -4.05 19.13 4.48
N GLN A 115 -2.77 18.73 4.46
CA GLN A 115 -1.75 19.26 5.38
C GLN A 115 -1.47 20.76 5.14
N GLU A 116 -1.51 21.21 3.89
CA GLU A 116 -1.36 22.62 3.53
C GLU A 116 -2.54 23.47 4.01
N GLN A 117 -3.77 22.95 3.90
CA GLN A 117 -5.00 23.67 4.29
C GLN A 117 -5.31 23.56 5.79
N PHE A 118 -5.08 22.39 6.38
CA PHE A 118 -5.42 22.03 7.74
C PHE A 118 -4.15 21.56 8.45
N LYS A 119 -3.43 22.51 9.06
CA LYS A 119 -2.12 22.30 9.72
C LYS A 119 -2.11 21.10 10.69
N GLU A 120 -3.21 20.88 11.40
CA GLU A 120 -3.40 19.70 12.25
C GLU A 120 -4.62 18.90 11.82
N ARG A 121 -4.43 17.59 11.66
CA ARG A 121 -5.50 16.64 11.44
C ARG A 121 -6.30 16.50 12.73
N LYS A 122 -7.52 17.00 12.73
CA LYS A 122 -8.45 16.78 13.83
C LYS A 122 -8.87 15.32 13.88
N ASP A 123 -8.85 14.72 15.06
CA ASP A 123 -9.41 13.39 15.25
C ASP A 123 -10.95 13.43 15.21
N LEU A 124 -11.57 12.25 15.10
CA LEU A 124 -13.02 12.13 15.04
C LEU A 124 -13.68 12.74 16.28
N SER A 125 -13.11 12.56 17.47
CA SER A 125 -13.64 13.16 18.70
C SER A 125 -13.61 14.69 18.67
N GLN A 126 -12.54 15.29 18.16
CA GLN A 126 -12.42 16.73 17.99
C GLN A 126 -13.46 17.25 16.99
N LEU A 127 -13.63 16.57 15.86
CA LEU A 127 -14.67 16.91 14.88
C LEU A 127 -16.08 16.75 15.45
N PHE A 128 -16.34 15.69 16.23
CA PHE A 128 -17.61 15.47 16.92
C PHE A 128 -17.88 16.54 17.98
N CYS A 129 -16.87 16.96 18.74
CA CYS A 129 -16.99 18.04 19.71
C CYS A 129 -17.28 19.38 19.03
N GLU A 130 -16.59 19.70 17.94
CA GLU A 130 -16.77 20.95 17.21
C GLU A 130 -18.13 21.05 16.52
N HIS A 131 -18.63 19.93 16.00
CA HIS A 131 -19.92 19.86 15.30
C HIS A 131 -21.03 19.21 16.13
N ASN A 132 -20.90 19.21 17.46
CA ASN A 132 -21.82 18.52 18.38
C ASN A 132 -23.28 19.00 18.21
N GLU A 133 -23.49 20.30 17.98
CA GLU A 133 -24.84 20.84 17.76
C GLU A 133 -25.48 20.28 16.48
N PHE A 134 -24.72 20.21 15.38
CA PHE A 134 -25.18 19.59 14.14
C PHE A 134 -25.57 18.12 14.36
N PHE A 135 -24.72 17.35 15.05
CA PHE A 135 -25.03 15.95 15.34
C PHE A 135 -26.24 15.79 16.25
N LYS A 136 -26.38 16.62 17.30
CA LYS A 136 -27.58 16.64 18.15
C LYS A 136 -28.84 16.93 17.36
N GLU A 137 -28.79 17.90 16.45
CA GLU A 137 -29.94 18.25 15.61
C GLU A 137 -30.28 17.14 14.60
N TYR A 138 -29.26 16.48 14.04
CA TYR A 138 -29.43 15.33 13.16
C TYR A 138 -30.09 14.15 13.89
N PHE A 139 -29.61 13.78 15.08
CA PHE A 139 -30.19 12.71 15.90
C PHE A 139 -31.60 13.01 16.44
N GLN A 140 -32.02 14.27 16.45
CA GLN A 140 -33.40 14.62 16.79
C GLN A 140 -34.37 14.49 15.60
N LYS A 141 -33.84 14.52 14.37
CA LYS A 141 -34.62 14.46 13.13
C LYS A 141 -34.64 13.06 12.49
N CYS A 142 -33.68 12.21 12.82
CA CYS A 142 -33.56 10.83 12.35
C CYS A 142 -33.65 9.84 13.51
#